data_AF-G0PN94-F1
#
_entry.id   AF-G0PN94-F1
#
_cell.length_a   1.000
_cell.length_b   1.000
_cell.length_c   1.000
_cell.angle_alpha   90.00
_cell.angle_beta   90.00
_cell.angle_gamma   90.00
#
_symmetry.space_group_name_H-M   'P 1'
#
loop_
_entity.id
_entity.type
_entity.pdbx_description
1 polymer ?
#
loop_
_entity_poly.entity_id
_entity_poly.type
_entity_poly.pdbx_seq_one_letter_code
_entity_poly.pdbx_strand_id
1 'polypeptide(L)'
;VERAKISRNEFVDELEWLRRETTLRCFLDAEMWTNEILAYMPDKWCSPTTLPLYNSHSNPPMYESSPSSIASPPPSASGTDGEDLPRSKRDYISKFAISLIKNKDFRRAAHFLEKTMKKNKMDLFLHYRALYLAYYQEHLENDSESVERKTSYAEGSSPFALLYQRMVDEKLRVNEDVWFEYLMGLLEIQLGLKADAEKSMRNVIHREPRY
;
A
#
# COMPACT_ATOMS: atom_id res chain seq x y z
N VAL A 1 31.76 4.50 20.04
CA VAL A 1 30.33 4.11 19.87
C VAL A 1 30.16 2.78 20.57
N GLU A 2 29.62 2.78 21.79
CA GLU A 2 29.23 1.53 22.43
C GLU A 2 28.17 0.87 21.56
N ARG A 3 28.46 -0.33 21.06
CA ARG A 3 27.42 -1.16 20.45
C ARG A 3 26.45 -1.50 21.56
N ALA A 4 25.35 -0.76 21.64
CA ALA A 4 24.25 -1.10 22.52
C ALA A 4 23.92 -2.59 22.31
N LYS A 5 23.90 -3.36 23.40
CA LYS A 5 23.46 -4.76 23.34
C LYS A 5 21.98 -4.74 22.99
N ILE A 6 21.68 -4.89 21.70
CA ILE A 6 20.31 -5.03 21.22
C ILE A 6 19.74 -6.31 21.86
N SER A 7 18.63 -6.18 22.58
CA SER A 7 17.91 -7.34 23.10
C SER A 7 17.39 -8.15 21.92
N ARG A 8 17.59 -9.47 21.95
CA ARG A 8 17.03 -10.38 20.94
C ARG A 8 15.54 -10.12 20.71
N ASN A 9 14.78 -10.03 21.80
CA ASN A 9 13.33 -9.91 21.71
C ASN A 9 12.94 -8.57 21.07
N GLU A 10 13.59 -7.48 21.48
CA GLU A 10 13.39 -6.17 20.87
C GLU A 10 13.70 -6.20 19.37
N PHE A 11 14.81 -6.81 18.95
CA PHE A 11 15.15 -6.92 17.53
C PHE A 11 14.08 -7.66 16.71
N VAL A 12 13.61 -8.81 17.21
CA VAL A 12 12.59 -9.61 16.52
C VAL A 12 11.25 -8.88 16.49
N ASP A 13 10.85 -8.27 17.60
CA ASP A 13 9.58 -7.53 17.71
C ASP A 13 9.55 -6.32 16.77
N GLU A 14 10.68 -5.61 16.64
CA GLU A 14 10.83 -4.48 15.70
C GLU A 14 10.77 -4.93 14.24
N LEU A 15 11.43 -6.05 13.88
CA LEU A 15 11.31 -6.62 12.53
C LEU A 15 9.90 -7.11 12.22
N GLU A 16 9.23 -7.76 13.16
CA GLU A 16 7.83 -8.19 13.00
C GLU A 16 6.86 -7.01 12.91
N TRP A 17 7.15 -5.90 13.60
CA TRP A 17 6.45 -4.65 13.40
C TRP A 17 6.67 -4.10 11.99
N LEU A 18 7.93 -3.96 11.55
CA LEU A 18 8.26 -3.45 10.22
C LEU A 18 7.63 -4.29 9.11
N ARG A 19 7.68 -5.61 9.25
CA ARG A 19 7.03 -6.56 8.33
C ARG A 19 5.54 -6.30 8.25
N ARG A 20 4.84 -6.17 9.39
CA ARG A 20 3.40 -5.88 9.40
C ARG A 20 3.09 -4.55 8.73
N GLU A 21 3.83 -3.50 9.05
CA GLU A 21 3.58 -2.16 8.50
C GLU A 21 3.80 -2.11 6.99
N THR A 22 4.87 -2.76 6.51
CA THR A 22 5.22 -2.83 5.08
C THR A 22 4.26 -3.72 4.29
N THR A 23 3.86 -4.88 4.85
CA THR A 23 2.82 -5.74 4.25
C THR A 23 1.48 -5.00 4.13
N LEU A 24 1.02 -4.34 5.21
CA LEU A 24 -0.26 -3.62 5.20
C LEU A 24 -0.28 -2.47 4.19
N ARG A 25 0.86 -1.79 4.03
CA ARG A 25 1.03 -0.65 3.11
C ARG A 25 1.50 -1.06 1.72
N CYS A 26 1.66 -2.35 1.46
CA CYS A 26 2.11 -2.92 0.19
C CYS A 26 3.49 -2.42 -0.26
N PHE A 27 4.41 -2.16 0.67
CA PHE A 27 5.83 -1.94 0.37
C PHE A 27 6.54 -3.28 0.17
N LEU A 28 6.31 -3.90 -0.99
CA LEU A 28 6.72 -5.28 -1.26
C LEU A 28 8.23 -5.50 -1.12
N ASP A 29 9.05 -4.54 -1.56
CA ASP A 29 10.52 -4.67 -1.44
C ASP A 29 10.98 -4.64 0.02
N ALA A 30 10.39 -3.76 0.84
CA ALA A 30 10.69 -3.67 2.27
C ALA A 30 10.15 -4.88 3.04
N GLU A 31 8.98 -5.39 2.65
CA GLU A 31 8.41 -6.65 3.15
C GLU A 31 9.35 -7.82 2.85
N MET A 32 9.82 -7.94 1.60
CA MET A 32 10.77 -8.99 1.19
C MET A 32 12.09 -8.88 1.97
N TRP A 33 12.66 -7.69 2.07
CA TRP A 33 13.89 -7.45 2.83
C TRP A 33 13.74 -7.83 4.30
N THR A 34 12.61 -7.46 4.93
CA THR A 34 12.35 -7.81 6.33
C THR A 34 12.18 -9.32 6.50
N ASN A 35 11.46 -9.97 5.59
CA ASN A 35 11.30 -11.43 5.57
C ASN A 35 12.63 -12.16 5.37
N GLU A 36 13.52 -11.62 4.54
CA GLU A 36 14.85 -12.16 4.30
C GLU A 36 15.67 -12.15 5.59
N ILE A 37 15.68 -11.03 6.33
CA ILE A 37 16.36 -10.95 7.62
C ILE A 37 15.77 -11.95 8.61
N LEU A 38 14.45 -12.02 8.72
CA LEU A 38 13.77 -12.96 9.61
C LEU A 38 14.11 -14.43 9.27
N ALA A 39 14.21 -14.76 7.99
CA ALA A 39 14.53 -16.12 7.52
C ALA A 39 15.98 -16.54 7.85
N TYR A 40 16.91 -15.59 7.93
CA TYR A 40 18.31 -15.83 8.29
C TYR A 40 18.59 -15.74 9.80
N MET A 41 17.57 -15.49 10.63
CA MET A 41 17.77 -15.45 12.08
C MET A 41 18.15 -16.83 12.64
N PRO A 42 18.97 -16.89 13.71
CA PRO A 42 19.28 -18.15 14.37
C PRO A 42 18.01 -18.89 14.82
N ASP A 43 17.94 -20.22 14.69
CA ASP A 43 16.76 -21.00 15.12
C ASP A 43 16.37 -20.76 16.58
N LYS A 44 17.38 -20.57 17.44
CA LYS A 44 17.18 -20.23 18.85
C LYS A 44 16.44 -18.91 19.04
N TRP A 45 16.43 -18.01 18.05
CA TRP A 45 15.76 -16.72 18.02
C TRP A 45 14.30 -16.79 17.57
N CYS A 46 13.97 -17.81 16.79
CA CYS A 46 12.60 -18.18 16.49
C CYS A 46 11.93 -18.67 17.78
N SER A 47 11.09 -17.84 18.38
CA SER A 47 10.14 -18.34 19.36
C SER A 47 9.25 -19.39 18.67
N PRO A 48 8.73 -20.41 19.38
CA PRO A 48 7.62 -21.19 18.85
C PRO A 48 6.40 -20.26 18.76
N THR A 49 6.32 -19.51 17.67
CA THR A 49 5.29 -18.51 17.49
C THR A 49 3.99 -19.24 17.18
N THR A 50 3.14 -19.38 18.20
CA THR A 50 1.70 -19.55 18.06
C THR A 50 1.12 -18.30 17.41
N LEU A 51 1.37 -18.12 16.11
CA LEU A 51 0.53 -17.26 15.28
C LEU A 51 -0.69 -18.09 14.88
N PRO A 52 -1.93 -17.67 15.21
CA PRO A 52 -3.14 -18.31 14.71
C PRO A 52 -3.39 -17.86 13.26
N LEU A 53 -2.38 -17.99 12.39
CA LEU A 53 -2.50 -17.71 10.96
C LEU A 53 -2.70 -18.99 10.13
N TYR A 54 -2.68 -20.17 10.76
CA TYR A 54 -2.98 -21.44 10.11
C TYR A 54 -3.64 -22.42 11.09
N ASN A 55 -4.82 -22.09 11.59
CA ASN A 55 -5.68 -23.07 12.25
C ASN A 55 -7.12 -22.91 11.78
N SER A 56 -7.37 -23.36 10.54
CA SER A 56 -8.69 -23.83 10.12
C SER A 56 -8.56 -24.77 8.93
N HIS A 57 -7.79 -25.86 9.08
CA HIS A 57 -8.09 -27.09 8.36
C HIS A 57 -9.19 -27.82 9.14
N SER A 58 -10.41 -27.29 9.07
CA SER A 58 -11.61 -28.04 9.39
C SER A 58 -12.13 -28.64 8.08
N ASN A 59 -12.14 -29.97 8.03
CA ASN A 59 -12.60 -30.83 6.94
C ASN A 59 -13.82 -30.29 6.17
N PRO A 60 -13.91 -30.51 4.84
CA PRO A 60 -15.08 -30.13 4.07
C PRO A 60 -16.25 -31.07 4.41
N PRO A 61 -17.47 -30.56 4.69
CA PRO A 61 -18.66 -31.39 4.62
C PRO A 61 -18.98 -31.63 3.14
N MET A 62 -19.03 -32.91 2.75
CA MET A 62 -19.67 -33.33 1.50
C MET A 62 -21.14 -32.92 1.54
N TYR A 63 -21.53 -32.05 0.59
CA TYR A 63 -22.92 -31.91 0.18
C TYR A 63 -22.97 -32.06 -1.34
N GLU A 64 -23.67 -33.11 -1.76
CA GLU A 64 -24.16 -33.27 -3.12
C GLU A 64 -25.04 -32.06 -3.49
N SER A 65 -24.87 -31.53 -4.70
CA SER A 65 -25.81 -30.59 -5.28
C SER A 65 -25.87 -30.78 -6.79
N SER A 66 -26.99 -31.35 -7.24
CA SER A 66 -27.47 -31.30 -8.62
C SER A 66 -27.70 -29.86 -9.08
N PRO A 67 -27.62 -29.57 -10.39
CA PRO A 67 -27.62 -28.19 -10.89
C PRO A 67 -29.04 -27.67 -11.13
N SER A 68 -29.35 -26.46 -10.65
CA SER A 68 -30.51 -25.70 -11.11
C SER A 68 -30.14 -24.27 -11.51
N SER A 69 -30.25 -24.06 -12.82
CA SER A 69 -30.64 -22.87 -13.58
C SER A 69 -30.22 -21.47 -13.12
N ILE A 70 -29.35 -20.88 -13.95
CA ILE A 70 -29.00 -19.47 -14.03
C ILE A 70 -30.24 -18.64 -14.38
N ALA A 71 -30.58 -17.69 -13.52
CA ALA A 71 -31.43 -16.55 -13.88
C ALA A 71 -30.73 -15.25 -13.46
N SER A 72 -30.45 -14.40 -14.44
CA SER A 72 -29.84 -13.08 -14.26
C SER A 72 -30.77 -12.13 -13.50
N PRO A 73 -30.27 -11.31 -12.55
CA PRO A 73 -31.04 -10.18 -12.05
C PRO A 73 -31.05 -9.04 -13.08
N PRO A 74 -32.15 -8.28 -13.21
CA PRO A 74 -32.26 -7.18 -14.17
C PRO A 74 -31.40 -5.96 -13.76
N PRO A 75 -31.07 -5.06 -14.72
CA PRO A 75 -30.25 -3.89 -14.45
C PRO A 75 -31.13 -2.78 -13.85
N SER A 76 -30.90 -2.45 -12.58
CA SER A 76 -31.43 -1.21 -11.99
C SER A 76 -30.44 -0.08 -12.17
N ALA A 77 -30.85 0.89 -12.96
CA ALA A 77 -30.14 2.12 -13.27
C ALA A 77 -30.12 3.10 -12.08
N SER A 78 -29.08 3.94 -12.10
CA SER A 78 -29.04 5.34 -11.68
C SER A 78 -29.42 5.73 -10.26
N GLY A 79 -28.40 6.19 -9.52
CA GLY A 79 -28.45 7.41 -8.72
C GLY A 79 -28.91 7.25 -7.28
N THR A 80 -27.98 7.42 -6.34
CA THR A 80 -28.18 8.25 -5.14
C THR A 80 -26.84 8.38 -4.41
N ASP A 81 -26.41 9.63 -4.26
CA ASP A 81 -25.49 10.03 -3.20
C ASP A 81 -25.99 9.46 -1.86
N GLY A 82 -25.12 8.75 -1.14
CA GLY A 82 -25.29 8.52 0.28
C GLY A 82 -25.75 7.14 0.76
N GLU A 83 -25.71 6.07 -0.04
CA GLU A 83 -25.76 4.73 0.57
C GLU A 83 -24.44 4.43 1.29
N ASP A 84 -24.48 4.44 2.62
CA ASP A 84 -23.37 3.95 3.42
C ASP A 84 -23.13 2.46 3.13
N LEU A 85 -22.07 2.15 2.36
CA LEU A 85 -21.75 0.77 2.03
C LEU A 85 -21.64 -0.08 3.31
N PRO A 86 -22.29 -1.27 3.35
CA PRO A 86 -22.15 -2.19 4.47
C PRO A 86 -20.68 -2.43 4.82
N ARG A 87 -20.37 -2.53 6.12
CA ARG A 87 -18.98 -2.71 6.59
C ARG A 87 -18.29 -3.90 5.93
N SER A 88 -18.98 -5.02 5.79
CA SER A 88 -18.46 -6.21 5.10
C SER A 88 -18.09 -5.94 3.65
N LYS A 89 -18.91 -5.17 2.91
CA LYS A 89 -18.63 -4.78 1.52
C LYS A 89 -17.39 -3.88 1.44
N ARG A 90 -17.22 -2.95 2.39
CA ARG A 90 -16.01 -2.12 2.49
C ARG A 90 -14.77 -2.98 2.72
N ASP A 91 -14.83 -3.93 3.66
CA ASP A 91 -13.71 -4.84 3.93
C ASP A 91 -13.32 -5.68 2.70
N TYR A 92 -14.30 -6.15 1.91
CA TYR A 92 -14.02 -6.85 0.65
C TYR A 92 -13.38 -5.93 -0.40
N ILE A 93 -13.83 -4.68 -0.49
CA ILE A 93 -13.24 -3.68 -1.40
C ILE A 93 -11.77 -3.41 -1.03
N SER A 94 -11.47 -3.19 0.25
CA SER A 94 -10.11 -2.95 0.73
C SER A 94 -9.20 -4.14 0.43
N LYS A 95 -9.65 -5.38 0.73
CA LYS A 95 -8.90 -6.61 0.44
C LYS A 95 -8.66 -6.79 -1.05
N PHE A 96 -9.68 -6.54 -1.88
CA PHE A 96 -9.54 -6.65 -3.33
C PHE A 96 -8.56 -5.62 -3.89
N ALA A 97 -8.61 -4.37 -3.40
CA ALA A 97 -7.66 -3.34 -3.80
C ALA A 97 -6.20 -3.70 -3.44
N ILE A 98 -5.97 -4.30 -2.26
CA ILE A 98 -4.64 -4.82 -1.89
C ILE A 98 -4.18 -5.88 -2.89
N SER A 99 -5.05 -6.83 -3.27
CA SER A 99 -4.71 -7.83 -4.30
C SER A 99 -4.38 -7.19 -5.65
N LEU A 100 -5.11 -6.14 -6.05
CA LEU A 100 -4.82 -5.39 -7.27
C LEU A 100 -3.45 -4.70 -7.21
N ILE A 101 -3.09 -4.07 -6.09
CA ILE A 101 -1.76 -3.47 -5.89
C ILE A 101 -0.67 -4.55 -6.03
N LYS A 102 -0.84 -5.71 -5.39
CA LYS A 102 0.10 -6.83 -5.49
C LYS A 102 0.23 -7.36 -6.93
N ASN A 103 -0.84 -7.29 -7.70
CA ASN A 103 -0.85 -7.68 -9.11
C ASN A 103 -0.47 -6.53 -10.08
N LYS A 104 0.02 -5.40 -9.57
CA LYS A 104 0.41 -4.21 -10.36
C LYS A 104 -0.72 -3.54 -11.15
N ASP A 105 -1.98 -3.78 -10.78
CA ASP A 105 -3.14 -3.09 -11.36
C ASP A 105 -3.50 -1.84 -10.51
N PHE A 106 -2.61 -0.85 -10.56
CA PHE A 106 -2.61 0.28 -9.63
C PHE A 106 -3.76 1.26 -9.86
N ARG A 107 -4.08 1.58 -11.12
CA ARG A 107 -5.21 2.47 -11.47
C ARG A 107 -6.54 1.91 -10.96
N ARG A 108 -6.76 0.60 -11.15
CA ARG A 108 -7.97 -0.06 -10.68
C ARG A 108 -8.00 -0.13 -9.15
N ALA A 109 -6.87 -0.39 -8.51
CA ALA A 109 -6.80 -0.36 -7.04
C ALA A 109 -7.20 1.02 -6.49
N ALA A 110 -6.67 2.10 -7.06
CA ALA A 110 -7.01 3.47 -6.65
C ALA A 110 -8.51 3.76 -6.78
N HIS A 111 -9.14 3.31 -7.87
CA HIS A 111 -10.59 3.44 -8.10
C HIS A 111 -11.44 2.71 -7.04
N PHE A 112 -11.01 1.53 -6.61
CA PHE A 112 -11.73 0.80 -5.55
C PHE A 112 -11.54 1.47 -4.18
N LEU A 113 -10.32 1.93 -3.87
CA LEU A 113 -10.00 2.58 -2.59
C LEU A 113 -10.69 3.93 -2.41
N GLU A 114 -10.97 4.65 -3.49
CA GLU A 114 -11.73 5.91 -3.45
C GLU A 114 -13.10 5.75 -2.76
N LYS A 115 -13.69 4.54 -2.85
CA LYS A 115 -14.99 4.21 -2.27
C LYS A 115 -14.94 4.01 -0.75
N THR A 116 -13.76 3.76 -0.19
CA THR A 116 -13.60 3.39 1.23
C THR A 116 -12.67 4.34 2.01
N MET A 117 -11.82 5.11 1.33
CA MET A 117 -10.80 5.97 1.94
C MET A 117 -11.33 7.00 2.94
N LYS A 118 -12.57 7.49 2.76
CA LYS A 118 -13.19 8.46 3.70
C LYS A 118 -13.43 7.88 5.10
N LYS A 119 -13.53 6.55 5.22
CA LYS A 119 -13.84 5.85 6.49
C LYS A 119 -12.70 4.99 7.00
N ASN A 120 -11.66 4.80 6.21
CA ASN A 120 -10.53 3.94 6.55
C ASN A 120 -9.23 4.65 6.18
N LYS A 121 -8.44 5.03 7.19
CA LYS A 121 -7.16 5.71 7.02
C LYS A 121 -6.13 4.87 6.25
N MET A 122 -6.16 3.55 6.40
CA MET A 122 -5.28 2.67 5.63
C MET A 122 -5.66 2.71 4.14
N ASP A 123 -6.96 2.70 3.83
CA ASP A 123 -7.41 2.79 2.43
C ASP A 123 -7.10 4.16 1.83
N LEU A 124 -7.14 5.23 2.63
CA LEU A 124 -6.67 6.56 2.22
C LEU A 124 -5.19 6.53 1.85
N PHE A 125 -4.34 5.95 2.72
CA PHE A 125 -2.92 5.79 2.42
C PHE A 125 -2.70 4.97 1.14
N LEU A 126 -3.36 3.81 1.03
CA LEU A 126 -3.26 2.94 -0.13
C LEU A 126 -3.77 3.61 -1.41
N HIS A 127 -4.77 4.49 -1.34
CA HIS A 127 -5.27 5.23 -2.50
C HIS A 127 -4.17 6.12 -3.08
N TYR A 128 -3.55 6.94 -2.23
CA TYR A 128 -2.43 7.80 -2.64
C TYR A 128 -1.23 6.99 -3.12
N ARG A 129 -0.91 5.90 -2.44
CA ARG A 129 0.19 5.02 -2.84
C ARG A 129 -0.08 4.33 -4.17
N ALA A 130 -1.30 3.87 -4.42
CA ALA A 130 -1.68 3.27 -5.70
C ALA A 130 -1.59 4.30 -6.84
N LEU A 131 -1.99 5.56 -6.61
CA LEU A 131 -1.81 6.63 -7.60
C LEU A 131 -0.33 6.89 -7.89
N TYR A 132 0.51 6.99 -6.86
CA TYR A 132 1.96 7.13 -7.03
C TYR A 132 2.54 5.99 -7.88
N LEU A 133 2.19 4.74 -7.55
CA LEU A 133 2.68 3.56 -8.28
C LEU A 133 2.19 3.52 -9.73
N ALA A 134 0.95 3.93 -9.99
CA ALA A 134 0.43 4.05 -11.35
C ALA A 134 1.24 5.05 -12.17
N TYR A 135 1.50 6.23 -11.64
CA TYR A 135 2.29 7.25 -12.33
C TYR A 135 3.75 6.84 -12.51
N TYR A 136 4.31 6.13 -11.53
CA TYR A 136 5.67 5.59 -11.62
C TYR A 136 5.78 4.49 -12.68
N GLN A 137 4.81 3.58 -12.75
CA GLN A 137 4.76 2.58 -13.82
C GLN A 137 4.62 3.25 -15.19
N GLU A 138 3.70 4.19 -15.37
CA GLU A 138 3.51 4.91 -16.63
C GLU A 138 4.76 5.70 -17.03
N HIS A 139 5.46 6.32 -16.08
CA HIS A 139 6.73 6.99 -16.34
C HIS A 139 7.79 6.02 -16.87
N LEU A 140 7.95 4.84 -16.25
CA LEU A 140 8.89 3.82 -16.70
C LEU A 140 8.52 3.23 -18.06
N GLU A 141 7.23 3.01 -18.31
CA GLU A 141 6.72 2.54 -19.61
C GLU A 141 7.04 3.57 -20.71
N ASN A 142 6.74 4.85 -20.48
CA ASN A 142 7.05 5.93 -21.42
C ASN A 142 8.56 6.07 -21.66
N ASP A 143 9.39 5.96 -20.62
CA ASP A 143 10.84 6.02 -20.75
C ASP A 143 11.36 4.85 -21.61
N SER A 144 10.78 3.65 -21.45
CA SER A 144 11.13 2.47 -22.24
C SER A 144 10.68 2.59 -23.71
N GLU A 145 9.53 3.23 -23.98
CA GLU A 145 9.03 3.49 -25.34
C GLU A 145 9.74 4.68 -26.02
N SER A 146 10.32 5.60 -25.25
CA SER A 146 10.97 6.82 -25.75
C SER A 146 12.23 6.56 -26.58
N VAL A 147 12.81 5.35 -26.49
CA VAL A 147 13.90 4.92 -27.37
C VAL A 147 13.42 4.85 -28.84
N GLU A 148 12.13 4.60 -29.08
CA GLU A 148 11.55 4.49 -30.44
C GLU A 148 10.76 5.73 -30.89
N ARG A 149 10.34 6.62 -29.97
CA ARG A 149 9.58 7.84 -30.32
C ARG A 149 10.14 9.09 -29.64
N LYS A 150 11.09 9.74 -30.31
CA LYS A 150 11.50 11.12 -30.00
C LYS A 150 10.45 12.16 -30.42
N THR A 151 9.19 12.03 -30.02
CA THR A 151 8.20 13.11 -30.16
C THR A 151 6.96 12.79 -29.34
N SER A 152 6.78 13.45 -28.20
CA SER A 152 5.65 14.38 -28.00
C SER A 152 5.57 14.89 -26.56
N TYR A 153 5.87 16.17 -26.42
CA TYR A 153 5.20 17.16 -25.58
C TYR A 153 4.42 16.69 -24.34
N ALA A 154 4.92 17.02 -23.16
CA ALA A 154 4.08 17.19 -21.98
C ALA A 154 3.90 18.70 -21.72
N GLU A 155 2.92 19.32 -22.40
CA GLU A 155 2.47 20.70 -22.12
C GLU A 155 1.64 20.81 -20.82
N GLY A 156 1.55 19.73 -20.02
CA GLY A 156 0.80 19.68 -18.77
C GLY A 156 1.70 19.53 -17.54
N SER A 157 1.19 19.92 -16.37
CA SER A 157 1.81 19.59 -15.09
C SER A 157 1.92 18.07 -14.94
N SER A 158 3.12 17.57 -14.58
CA SER A 158 3.37 16.14 -14.36
C SER A 158 2.31 15.52 -13.42
N PRO A 159 1.82 14.29 -13.67
CA PRO A 159 0.90 13.60 -12.76
C PRO A 159 1.42 13.53 -11.31
N PHE A 160 2.74 13.43 -11.13
CA PHE A 160 3.38 13.50 -9.81
C PHE A 160 3.20 14.87 -9.14
N ALA A 161 3.26 15.96 -9.90
CA ALA A 161 3.09 17.32 -9.38
C ALA A 161 1.63 17.55 -8.94
N LEU A 162 0.68 17.06 -9.72
CA LEU A 162 -0.75 17.11 -9.38
C LEU A 162 -1.04 16.29 -8.11
N LEU A 163 -0.46 15.09 -7.98
CA LEU A 163 -0.61 14.27 -6.79
C LEU A 163 0.02 14.94 -5.57
N TYR A 164 1.23 15.46 -5.70
CA TYR A 164 1.92 16.17 -4.63
C TYR A 164 1.11 17.38 -4.14
N GLN A 165 0.63 18.22 -5.06
CA GLN A 165 -0.18 19.38 -4.71
C GLN A 165 -1.45 18.97 -3.97
N ARG A 166 -2.14 17.92 -4.44
CA ARG A 166 -3.33 17.39 -3.75
C ARG A 166 -3.02 16.95 -2.31
N MET A 167 -1.90 16.24 -2.10
CA MET A 167 -1.49 15.80 -0.76
C MET A 167 -1.12 16.97 0.16
N VAL A 168 -0.55 18.05 -0.40
CA VAL A 168 -0.28 19.30 0.32
C VAL A 168 -1.59 19.98 0.73
N ASP A 169 -2.54 20.11 -0.20
CA ASP A 169 -3.83 20.77 0.03
C ASP A 169 -4.67 20.03 1.10
N GLU A 170 -4.64 18.69 1.07
CA GLU A 170 -5.28 17.83 2.08
C GLU A 170 -4.50 17.75 3.41
N LYS A 171 -3.31 18.39 3.49
CA LYS A 171 -2.44 18.46 4.68
C LYS A 171 -2.08 17.09 5.26
N LEU A 172 -1.82 16.11 4.40
CA LEU A 172 -1.61 14.71 4.82
C LEU A 172 -0.39 14.53 5.73
N ARG A 173 0.68 15.32 5.56
CA ARG A 173 1.86 15.30 6.45
C ARG A 173 1.55 15.58 7.93
N VAL A 174 0.59 16.47 8.15
CA VAL A 174 0.25 17.00 9.48
C VAL A 174 -0.85 16.16 10.13
N ASN A 175 -1.85 15.79 9.33
CA ASN A 175 -3.09 15.20 9.84
C ASN A 175 -3.05 13.67 9.91
N GLU A 176 -2.13 13.04 9.18
CA GLU A 176 -2.09 11.59 9.03
C GLU A 176 -0.75 10.99 9.46
N ASP A 177 -0.67 9.68 9.28
CA ASP A 177 0.46 8.81 9.61
C ASP A 177 1.78 9.26 8.93
N VAL A 178 2.91 9.02 9.59
CA VAL A 178 4.28 9.34 9.14
C VAL A 178 4.59 8.75 7.75
N TRP A 179 3.92 7.67 7.37
CA TRP A 179 4.04 7.07 6.05
C TRP A 179 3.61 8.01 4.90
N PHE A 180 2.72 8.98 5.15
CA PHE A 180 2.43 10.04 4.18
C PHE A 180 3.62 10.99 3.98
N GLU A 181 4.40 11.29 5.02
CA GLU A 181 5.65 12.05 4.89
C GLU A 181 6.63 11.29 3.99
N TYR A 182 6.75 9.98 4.19
CA TYR A 182 7.58 9.11 3.35
C TYR A 182 7.11 9.11 1.88
N LEU A 183 5.82 8.90 1.64
CA LEU A 183 5.25 8.91 0.28
C LEU A 183 5.43 10.27 -0.42
N MET A 184 5.27 11.37 0.30
CA MET A 184 5.53 12.70 -0.25
C MET A 184 7.02 12.93 -0.52
N GLY A 185 7.91 12.38 0.30
CA GLY A 185 9.35 12.35 0.03
C GLY A 185 9.68 11.60 -1.27
N LEU A 186 8.99 10.48 -1.54
CA LEU A 186 9.14 9.76 -2.81
C LEU A 186 8.68 10.61 -4.01
N LEU A 187 7.57 11.34 -3.86
CA LEU A 187 7.10 12.28 -4.88
C LEU A 187 8.11 13.42 -5.14
N GLU A 188 8.69 13.99 -4.08
CA GLU A 188 9.72 15.02 -4.18
C GLU A 188 10.96 14.51 -4.93
N ILE A 189 11.36 13.26 -4.72
CA ILE A 189 12.43 12.62 -5.50
C ILE A 189 12.06 12.58 -6.98
N GLN A 190 10.85 12.11 -7.34
CA GLN A 190 10.41 12.04 -8.73
C GLN A 190 10.30 13.43 -9.39
N LEU A 191 9.98 14.46 -8.60
CA LEU A 191 9.91 15.85 -9.06
C LEU A 191 11.28 16.55 -9.10
N GLY A 192 12.37 15.89 -8.68
CA GLY A 192 13.70 16.49 -8.63
C GLY A 192 13.92 17.48 -7.48
N LEU A 193 13.01 17.54 -6.50
CA LEU A 193 13.04 18.43 -5.34
C LEU A 193 13.95 17.86 -4.23
N LYS A 194 15.25 17.77 -4.50
CA LYS A 194 16.22 17.05 -3.65
C LYS A 194 16.25 17.52 -2.19
N ALA A 195 16.23 18.83 -1.95
CA ALA A 195 16.31 19.38 -0.59
C ALA A 195 15.04 19.07 0.23
N ASP A 196 13.87 19.14 -0.41
CA ASP A 196 12.60 18.82 0.24
C ASP A 196 12.49 17.31 0.50
N ALA A 197 12.87 16.48 -0.47
CA ALA A 197 12.94 15.04 -0.31
C ALA A 197 13.84 14.64 0.86
N GLU A 198 15.05 15.21 0.95
CA GLU A 198 15.97 14.93 2.05
C GLU A 198 15.35 15.31 3.40
N LYS A 199 14.71 16.48 3.49
CA LYS A 199 14.02 16.93 4.69
C LYS A 199 12.89 15.97 5.07
N SER A 200 12.07 15.54 4.12
CA SER A 200 10.99 14.58 4.34
C SER A 200 11.52 13.24 4.86
N MET A 201 12.57 12.70 4.24
CA MET A 201 13.17 11.43 4.68
C MET A 201 13.78 11.53 6.09
N ARG A 202 14.46 12.65 6.40
CA ARG A 202 14.94 12.91 7.76
C ARG A 202 13.77 13.01 8.74
N ASN A 203 12.70 13.71 8.40
CA ASN A 203 11.52 13.84 9.28
C ASN A 203 10.87 12.49 9.58
N VAL A 204 10.80 11.58 8.61
CA VAL A 204 10.29 10.21 8.84
C VAL A 204 11.10 9.50 9.92
N ILE A 205 12.43 9.52 9.81
CA ILE A 205 13.34 8.90 10.78
C ILE A 205 13.20 9.55 12.17
N HIS A 206 13.04 10.87 12.25
CA HIS A 206 12.90 11.56 13.54
C HIS A 206 11.54 11.31 14.21
N ARG A 207 10.45 11.23 13.41
CA ARG A 207 9.09 11.04 13.92
C ARG A 207 8.80 9.59 14.28
N GLU A 208 9.47 8.65 13.60
CA GLU A 208 9.37 7.23 13.88
C GLU A 208 10.78 6.65 13.96
N PRO A 209 11.44 6.75 15.14
CA PRO A 209 12.84 6.39 15.34
C PRO A 209 13.11 4.88 15.28
N ARG A 210 12.07 4.09 15.02
CA ARG A 210 12.17 2.66 14.70
C ARG A 210 12.59 2.42 13.23
N TYR A 211 12.67 3.46 12.38
CA TYR A 211 13.25 3.42 11.02
C TYR A 211 14.76 3.69 10.97
#